data_AF-A0A0G2HCU9-F1
#
_entry.id   AF-A0A0G2HCU9-F1
#
_cell.length_a   1.000
_cell.length_b   1.000
_cell.length_c   1.000
_cell.angle_alpha   90.00
_cell.angle_beta   90.00
_cell.angle_gamma   90.00
#
_symmetry.space_group_name_H-M   'P 1'
#
loop_
_entity.id
_entity.type
_entity.pdbx_description
1 polymer ?
#
loop_
_entity_poly.entity_id
_entity_poly.type
_entity_poly.pdbx_seq_one_letter_code
_entity_poly.pdbx_strand_id
1 'polypeptide(L)'
;MSVFYHPSRRRESSNWAAAAVAAQQIFKNSAPDPSAPISVDPLRSVAKEMKFLTKNIRQLLGSGHPTLDTVAKYYTQSEGKYVRPMLVLLMSRATALIPSNDRPSAHNVDRSIAPPNVLVDENPAAPENTPITSQNSIDNTYRPDDSDILPSQRRLAEITELIHTASLLHDDVIDHSEARRGASSANIEFGNKMTVLAGDFLLGRASVALARLRDPEVTELLATVIANLIEGEFMQLKNTARDEKHPAFTEDTLTYYLQKTYLKSASLISKSCRAAAILGGSAPDVVEAAYQYGKNLGMAFQLVDDMLDYTITAEELGKPAGADLELGLATAPLLFAWKGNAELGALVGRKFSRPGDVQTARELVARSSGLEQTRALAQQYVDNAIQAISGFPTSEAKEGLVEMCTKVMKRRK
;
A
#
# COMPACT_ATOMS: atom_id res chain seq x y z
N MET A 1 -17.53 -17.54 54.40
CA MET A 1 -17.15 -17.99 53.05
C MET A 1 -16.17 -16.99 52.48
N SER A 2 -14.87 -17.34 52.43
CA SER A 2 -13.79 -16.44 52.02
C SER A 2 -13.73 -16.29 50.50
N VAL A 3 -13.70 -15.05 50.02
CA VAL A 3 -13.46 -14.72 48.62
C VAL A 3 -11.95 -14.68 48.38
N PHE A 4 -11.45 -15.58 47.55
CA PHE A 4 -10.05 -15.61 47.13
C PHE A 4 -9.79 -14.58 46.03
N TYR A 5 -8.81 -13.71 46.29
CA TYR A 5 -8.25 -12.74 45.36
C TYR A 5 -7.08 -13.41 44.61
N HIS A 6 -7.14 -13.48 43.28
CA HIS A 6 -6.01 -13.87 42.43
C HIS A 6 -5.59 -12.70 41.54
N PRO A 7 -4.36 -12.16 41.69
CA PRO A 7 -3.84 -11.16 40.77
C PRO A 7 -3.15 -11.88 39.59
N SER A 8 -3.74 -11.81 38.40
CA SER A 8 -3.08 -12.22 37.16
C SER A 8 -2.08 -11.16 36.71
N ARG A 9 -0.79 -11.40 37.00
CA ARG A 9 0.32 -10.75 36.29
C ARG A 9 0.31 -11.19 34.82
N ARG A 10 -0.19 -10.35 33.92
CA ARG A 10 0.10 -10.46 32.48
C ARG A 10 1.37 -9.65 32.19
N ARG A 11 2.45 -10.35 31.89
CA ARG A 11 3.70 -9.80 31.36
C ARG A 11 3.41 -9.44 29.90
N GLU A 12 3.40 -8.16 29.55
CA GLU A 12 3.35 -7.70 28.16
C GLU A 12 4.62 -8.17 27.43
N SER A 13 4.54 -9.32 26.76
CA SER A 13 5.53 -9.73 25.77
C SER A 13 5.33 -8.89 24.51
N SER A 14 6.35 -8.13 24.13
CA SER A 14 6.29 -7.09 23.09
C SER A 14 5.88 -7.63 21.71
N ASN A 15 4.76 -7.16 21.18
CA ASN A 15 4.30 -7.37 19.81
C ASN A 15 5.29 -6.86 18.72
N TRP A 16 6.36 -6.17 19.12
CA TRP A 16 7.40 -5.65 18.22
C TRP A 16 8.40 -6.71 17.75
N ALA A 17 8.73 -7.67 18.62
CA ALA A 17 9.57 -8.81 18.22
C ALA A 17 8.89 -9.62 17.12
N ALA A 18 7.56 -9.74 17.16
CA ALA A 18 6.76 -10.40 16.13
C ALA A 18 6.75 -9.62 14.80
N ALA A 19 6.49 -8.31 14.79
CA ALA A 19 6.47 -7.52 13.55
C ALA A 19 7.84 -7.45 12.84
N ALA A 20 8.93 -7.29 13.59
CA ALA A 20 10.28 -7.37 13.04
C ALA A 20 10.62 -8.79 12.54
N VAL A 21 10.13 -9.82 13.23
CA VAL A 21 10.30 -11.23 12.84
C VAL A 21 9.44 -11.60 11.62
N ALA A 22 8.21 -11.11 11.49
CA ALA A 22 7.33 -11.35 10.34
C ALA A 22 7.89 -10.70 9.08
N ALA A 23 8.39 -9.48 9.21
CA ALA A 23 9.15 -8.82 8.18
C ALA A 23 10.41 -9.62 7.82
N GLN A 24 11.24 -10.00 8.81
CA GLN A 24 12.42 -10.87 8.58
C GLN A 24 12.10 -12.26 8.00
N GLN A 25 10.96 -12.87 8.35
CA GLN A 25 10.53 -14.19 7.88
C GLN A 25 10.03 -14.15 6.43
N ILE A 26 9.51 -13.03 5.96
CA ILE A 26 9.21 -12.81 4.54
C ILE A 26 10.51 -12.75 3.73
N PHE A 27 11.61 -12.24 4.32
CA PHE A 27 12.89 -12.02 3.62
C PHE A 27 13.95 -13.10 3.85
N LYS A 28 13.64 -14.18 4.60
CA LYS A 28 14.60 -15.26 4.91
C LYS A 28 14.45 -16.55 4.08
N ASN A 29 13.44 -16.67 3.21
CA ASN A 29 13.24 -17.90 2.43
C ASN A 29 14.00 -17.92 1.11
N SER A 30 15.30 -17.62 1.17
CA SER A 30 16.29 -17.98 0.17
C SER A 30 17.57 -18.28 0.92
N ALA A 31 18.07 -19.52 0.80
CA ALA A 31 19.40 -19.84 1.31
C ALA A 31 20.40 -18.85 0.69
N PRO A 32 21.29 -18.22 1.48
CA PRO A 32 22.26 -17.28 0.93
C PRO A 32 23.19 -18.02 -0.03
N ASP A 33 23.23 -17.56 -1.27
CA ASP A 33 24.29 -17.93 -2.22
C ASP A 33 25.60 -17.31 -1.69
N PRO A 34 26.62 -18.12 -1.36
CA PRO A 34 27.89 -17.62 -0.84
C PRO A 34 28.69 -16.76 -1.85
N SER A 35 28.22 -16.67 -3.11
CA SER A 35 28.77 -15.81 -4.15
C SER A 35 27.95 -14.54 -4.44
N ALA A 36 26.78 -14.37 -3.80
CA ALA A 36 25.98 -13.17 -3.97
C ALA A 36 26.58 -11.98 -3.20
N PRO A 37 26.61 -10.76 -3.79
CA PRO A 37 27.00 -9.56 -3.05
C PRO A 37 26.12 -9.40 -1.81
N ILE A 38 26.69 -8.86 -0.73
CA ILE A 38 26.03 -8.66 0.57
C ILE A 38 24.66 -8.00 0.33
N SER A 39 23.57 -8.77 0.49
CA SER A 39 22.21 -8.27 0.29
C SER A 39 21.89 -7.28 1.40
N VAL A 40 21.71 -6.00 1.03
CA VAL A 40 21.23 -4.97 1.94
C VAL A 40 19.76 -5.24 2.22
N ASP A 41 19.41 -5.47 3.49
CA ASP A 41 18.00 -5.58 3.88
C ASP A 41 17.36 -4.17 3.87
N PRO A 42 16.42 -3.86 2.95
CA PRO A 42 15.82 -2.53 2.83
C PRO A 42 15.16 -2.07 4.14
N LEU A 43 14.66 -3.02 4.94
CA LEU A 43 14.09 -2.74 6.25
C LEU A 43 15.11 -2.27 7.25
N ARG A 44 16.32 -2.83 7.22
CA ARG A 44 17.39 -2.44 8.13
C ARG A 44 17.76 -0.98 7.90
N SER A 45 17.79 -0.53 6.64
CA SER A 45 18.08 0.85 6.29
C SER A 45 17.10 1.80 6.99
N VAL A 46 15.79 1.53 6.98
CA VAL A 46 14.77 2.44 7.55
C VAL A 46 14.16 1.94 8.87
N ALA A 47 14.82 1.03 9.58
CA ALA A 47 14.26 0.34 10.74
C ALA A 47 13.84 1.29 11.87
N LYS A 48 14.59 2.38 12.06
CA LYS A 48 14.31 3.39 13.10
C LYS A 48 12.99 4.10 12.84
N GLU A 49 12.77 4.59 11.62
CA GLU A 49 11.53 5.25 11.21
C GLU A 49 10.35 4.27 11.22
N MET A 50 10.55 3.07 10.68
CA MET A 50 9.53 2.02 10.66
C MET A 50 9.09 1.60 12.06
N LYS A 51 9.99 1.63 13.05
CA LYS A 51 9.67 1.31 14.46
C LYS A 51 8.62 2.26 15.05
N PHE A 52 8.62 3.53 14.67
CA PHE A 52 7.71 4.53 15.23
C PHE A 52 6.47 4.75 14.36
N LEU A 53 6.51 4.38 13.07
CA LEU A 53 5.42 4.53 12.11
C LEU A 53 4.05 4.07 12.65
N THR A 54 3.94 2.84 13.17
CA THR A 54 2.67 2.31 13.68
C THR A 54 2.13 3.11 14.88
N LYS A 55 3.02 3.57 15.77
CA LYS A 55 2.64 4.40 16.92
C LYS A 55 2.09 5.74 16.44
N ASN A 56 2.76 6.37 15.48
CA ASN A 56 2.38 7.66 14.92
C ASN A 56 1.04 7.58 14.17
N ILE A 57 0.85 6.54 13.34
CA ILE A 57 -0.43 6.26 12.69
C ILE A 57 -1.56 6.10 13.73
N ARG A 58 -1.32 5.35 14.81
CA ARG A 58 -2.35 5.17 15.86
C ARG A 58 -2.70 6.49 16.57
N GLN A 59 -1.72 7.38 16.74
CA GLN A 59 -1.95 8.71 17.29
C GLN A 59 -2.79 9.58 16.34
N LEU A 60 -2.52 9.52 15.03
CA LEU A 60 -3.31 10.19 14.00
C LEU A 60 -4.78 9.71 13.96
N LEU A 61 -5.01 8.44 14.29
CA LEU A 61 -6.32 7.80 14.26
C LEU A 61 -7.12 7.91 15.55
N GLY A 62 -6.55 8.47 16.62
CA GLY A 62 -7.25 8.55 17.91
C GLY A 62 -8.62 9.24 17.77
N SER A 63 -9.68 8.66 18.31
CA SER A 63 -11.01 9.28 18.32
C SER A 63 -11.58 9.38 19.73
N GLY A 64 -12.34 10.45 20.00
CA GLY A 64 -13.13 10.57 21.24
C GLY A 64 -14.31 9.59 21.29
N HIS A 65 -14.69 8.99 20.15
CA HIS A 65 -15.73 7.98 20.07
C HIS A 65 -15.11 6.56 20.11
N PRO A 66 -15.35 5.75 21.16
CA PRO A 66 -14.66 4.46 21.35
C PRO A 66 -14.82 3.47 20.18
N THR A 67 -16.04 3.35 19.62
CA THR A 67 -16.27 2.43 18.49
C THR A 67 -15.49 2.84 17.24
N LEU A 68 -15.52 4.12 16.86
CA LEU A 68 -14.78 4.63 15.72
C LEU A 68 -13.26 4.45 15.93
N ASP A 69 -12.76 4.66 17.14
CA ASP A 69 -11.36 4.42 17.49
C ASP A 69 -10.94 2.97 17.24
N THR A 70 -11.77 2.02 17.67
CA THR A 70 -11.55 0.58 17.47
C THR A 70 -11.53 0.22 15.98
N VAL A 71 -12.56 0.61 15.21
CA VAL A 71 -12.67 0.25 13.79
C VAL A 71 -11.55 0.90 12.97
N ALA A 72 -11.26 2.18 13.20
CA ALA A 72 -10.21 2.91 12.49
C ALA A 72 -8.82 2.29 12.71
N LYS A 73 -8.55 1.75 13.91
CA LYS A 73 -7.27 1.13 14.24
C LYS A 73 -7.19 -0.34 13.87
N TYR A 74 -8.29 -0.98 13.44
CA TYR A 74 -8.36 -2.43 13.26
C TYR A 74 -7.21 -2.98 12.39
N TYR A 75 -7.02 -2.46 11.18
CA TYR A 75 -5.93 -2.91 10.30
C TYR A 75 -4.54 -2.39 10.65
N THR A 76 -4.44 -1.46 11.59
CA THR A 76 -3.16 -1.01 12.17
C THR A 76 -2.67 -1.91 13.31
N GLN A 77 -3.49 -2.87 13.73
CA GLN A 77 -3.15 -3.87 14.76
C GLN A 77 -2.55 -5.14 14.15
N SER A 78 -2.98 -5.51 12.95
CA SER A 78 -2.48 -6.67 12.22
C SER A 78 -1.11 -6.40 11.59
N GLU A 79 -0.27 -7.44 11.48
CA GLU A 79 1.06 -7.39 10.85
C GLU A 79 0.96 -7.10 9.34
N GLY A 80 0.91 -5.81 8.98
CA GLY A 80 1.10 -5.36 7.61
C GLY A 80 2.58 -5.39 7.22
N LYS A 81 2.88 -5.62 5.93
CA LYS A 81 4.26 -5.55 5.40
C LYS A 81 4.80 -4.11 5.32
N TYR A 82 3.93 -3.10 5.49
CA TYR A 82 4.22 -1.65 5.43
C TYR A 82 5.16 -1.25 4.28
N VAL A 83 4.96 -1.86 3.10
CA VAL A 83 5.81 -1.66 1.92
C VAL A 83 5.77 -0.21 1.43
N ARG A 84 4.57 0.40 1.38
CA ARG A 84 4.40 1.75 0.83
C ARG A 84 5.11 2.81 1.69
N PRO A 85 4.96 2.82 3.04
CA PRO A 85 5.76 3.67 3.91
C PRO A 85 7.26 3.45 3.77
N MET A 86 7.70 2.20 3.67
CA MET A 86 9.12 1.86 3.51
C MET A 86 9.70 2.46 2.23
N LEU A 87 8.96 2.39 1.11
CA LEU A 87 9.37 2.99 -0.16
C LEU A 87 9.50 4.51 -0.06
N VAL A 88 8.57 5.19 0.62
CA VAL A 88 8.67 6.64 0.88
C VAL A 88 9.93 6.97 1.67
N LEU A 89 10.22 6.22 2.72
CA LEU A 89 11.38 6.46 3.59
C LEU A 89 12.72 6.16 2.89
N LEU A 90 12.79 5.06 2.13
CA LEU A 90 13.96 4.73 1.31
C LEU A 90 14.20 5.78 0.23
N MET A 91 13.14 6.22 -0.46
CA MET A 91 13.23 7.28 -1.47
C MET A 91 13.70 8.61 -0.86
N SER A 92 13.17 8.97 0.30
CA SER A 92 13.56 10.17 1.04
C SER A 92 15.06 10.16 1.37
N ARG A 93 15.57 9.04 1.87
CA ARG A 93 16.99 8.91 2.21
C ARG A 93 17.91 8.80 0.99
N ALA A 94 17.47 8.11 -0.06
CA ALA A 94 18.24 7.98 -1.30
C ALA A 94 18.43 9.33 -2.02
N THR A 95 17.44 10.21 -1.93
CA THR A 95 17.48 11.56 -2.51
C THR A 95 18.15 12.59 -1.61
N ALA A 96 18.26 12.34 -0.30
CA ALA A 96 18.88 13.28 0.65
C ALA A 96 20.35 13.61 0.36
N LEU A 97 21.08 12.71 -0.31
CA LEU A 97 22.48 12.89 -0.71
C LEU A 97 22.65 13.73 -1.99
N ILE A 98 21.55 14.03 -2.69
CA ILE A 98 21.58 14.81 -3.92
C ILE A 98 21.50 16.30 -3.55
N PRO A 99 22.36 17.18 -4.13
CA PRO A 99 22.28 18.61 -3.90
C PRO A 99 20.88 19.16 -4.20
N SER A 100 20.28 19.84 -3.22
CA SER A 100 18.97 20.49 -3.34
C SER A 100 19.13 21.97 -3.64
N ASN A 101 18.23 22.56 -4.44
CA ASN A 101 18.27 24.00 -4.73
C ASN A 101 17.86 24.87 -3.53
N ASP A 102 17.03 24.35 -2.62
CA ASP A 102 16.70 24.92 -1.32
C ASP A 102 16.03 23.83 -0.48
N ARG A 103 16.63 23.37 0.63
CA ARG A 103 15.91 22.46 1.54
C ARG A 103 14.81 23.27 2.23
N PRO A 104 13.52 22.90 2.09
CA PRO A 104 12.46 23.65 2.73
C PRO A 104 12.66 23.70 4.24
N SER A 105 12.39 24.86 4.84
CA SER A 105 12.38 25.06 6.29
C SER A 105 11.57 23.95 6.95
N ALA A 106 12.12 23.31 7.98
CA ALA A 106 11.43 22.29 8.77
C ALA A 106 10.25 22.93 9.54
N HIS A 107 9.14 23.13 8.86
CA HIS A 107 7.89 23.48 9.51
C HIS A 107 7.46 22.31 10.40
N ASN A 108 7.01 22.62 11.61
CA ASN A 108 6.48 21.60 12.50
C ASN A 108 5.18 21.03 11.88
N VAL A 109 5.28 19.79 11.38
CA VAL A 109 4.19 19.06 10.71
C VAL A 109 3.01 18.73 11.63
N ASP A 110 3.21 18.81 12.95
CA ASP A 110 2.15 18.62 13.93
C ASP A 110 1.39 19.92 14.23
N ARG A 111 1.95 21.08 13.86
CA ARG A 111 1.31 22.38 14.10
C ARG A 111 0.19 22.63 13.09
N SER A 112 -1.03 22.79 13.60
CA SER A 112 -2.20 23.21 12.80
C SER A 112 -1.96 24.49 12.01
N ILE A 113 -2.53 24.55 10.80
CA ILE A 113 -2.59 25.78 9.99
C ILE A 113 -3.60 26.76 10.60
N ALA A 114 -4.82 26.27 10.87
CA ALA A 114 -5.84 27.05 11.57
C ALA A 114 -5.60 27.03 13.09
N PRO A 115 -5.99 28.11 13.81
CA PRO A 115 -5.97 28.14 15.26
C PRO A 115 -6.78 26.96 15.86
N PRO A 116 -6.30 26.29 16.94
CA PRO A 116 -7.02 25.16 17.53
C PRO A 116 -8.46 25.47 17.95
N ASN A 117 -8.75 26.69 18.42
CA ASN A 117 -10.10 27.14 18.77
C ASN A 117 -11.05 27.30 17.58
N VAL A 118 -10.53 27.30 16.35
CA VAL A 118 -11.35 27.25 15.11
C VAL A 118 -11.58 25.80 14.68
N LEU A 119 -10.66 24.88 15.02
CA LEU A 119 -10.76 23.46 14.67
C LEU A 119 -11.55 22.64 15.71
N VAL A 120 -11.50 23.04 16.98
CA VAL A 120 -12.45 22.63 18.02
C VAL A 120 -13.67 23.52 17.82
N ASP A 121 -14.58 23.15 16.93
CA ASP A 121 -15.92 23.77 16.99
C ASP A 121 -16.42 23.65 18.43
N GLU A 122 -16.89 24.76 19.04
CA GLU A 122 -17.49 24.72 20.38
C GLU A 122 -18.76 23.85 20.31
N ASN A 123 -18.60 22.56 20.60
CA ASN A 123 -19.69 21.68 20.95
C ASN A 123 -19.78 21.69 22.48
N PRO A 124 -20.76 22.39 23.09
CA PRO A 124 -20.86 22.54 24.54
C PRO A 124 -21.05 21.20 25.28
N ALA A 125 -21.40 20.14 24.54
CA ALA A 125 -21.62 18.80 25.07
C ALA A 125 -20.52 17.78 24.66
N ALA A 126 -19.46 18.20 23.96
CA ALA A 126 -18.38 17.28 23.57
C ALA A 126 -17.40 17.03 24.73
N PRO A 127 -16.90 15.79 24.90
CA PRO A 127 -15.82 15.51 25.84
C PRO A 127 -14.53 16.23 25.41
N GLU A 128 -13.81 16.79 26.39
CA GLU A 128 -12.65 17.70 26.23
C GLU A 128 -11.46 17.13 25.41
N ASN A 129 -11.47 15.85 25.04
CA ASN A 129 -10.36 15.17 24.37
C ASN A 129 -10.74 14.71 22.95
N THR A 130 -10.70 15.64 21.98
CA THR A 130 -10.63 15.28 20.56
C THR A 130 -9.15 15.26 20.10
N PRO A 131 -8.62 14.12 19.61
CA PRO A 131 -7.19 14.02 19.30
C PRO A 131 -6.71 14.88 18.12
N ILE A 132 -7.61 15.51 17.34
CA ILE A 132 -7.25 16.45 16.25
C ILE A 132 -6.68 17.76 16.81
N THR A 133 -7.08 18.13 18.02
CA THR A 133 -6.93 19.47 18.59
C THR A 133 -6.12 19.48 19.88
N SER A 134 -5.80 18.31 20.44
CA SER A 134 -4.92 18.21 21.60
C SER A 134 -3.53 18.72 21.25
N GLN A 135 -3.18 19.86 21.87
CA GLN A 135 -1.90 20.57 21.70
C GLN A 135 -0.68 19.74 22.16
N ASN A 136 -0.90 18.55 22.74
CA ASN A 136 0.13 17.68 23.29
C ASN A 136 0.74 16.68 22.29
N SER A 137 0.40 16.77 20.99
CA SER A 137 0.99 15.92 19.94
C SER A 137 2.26 16.51 19.33
N ILE A 138 3.11 17.17 20.13
CA ILE A 138 4.48 17.46 19.68
C ILE A 138 5.20 16.13 19.59
N ASP A 139 5.50 15.67 18.36
CA ASP A 139 6.27 14.46 18.14
C ASP A 139 7.73 14.68 18.57
N ASN A 140 7.99 14.64 19.89
CA ASN A 140 9.33 14.64 20.48
C ASN A 140 10.10 13.33 20.19
N THR A 141 9.56 12.45 19.34
CA THR A 141 10.12 11.12 19.07
C THR A 141 11.35 11.19 18.15
N TYR A 142 11.48 12.24 17.34
CA TYR A 142 12.62 12.45 16.46
C TYR A 142 13.45 13.64 16.93
N ARG A 143 14.76 13.45 17.05
CA ARG A 143 15.67 14.52 17.45
C ARG A 143 16.15 15.30 16.21
N PRO A 144 16.49 16.59 16.33
CA PRO A 144 16.99 17.40 15.20
C PRO A 144 18.23 16.83 14.49
N ASP A 145 19.00 15.99 15.19
CA ASP A 145 20.18 15.25 14.71
C ASP A 145 19.84 14.05 13.79
N ASP A 146 18.56 13.67 13.64
CA ASP A 146 18.12 12.69 12.64
C ASP A 146 17.98 13.33 11.24
N SER A 147 19.11 13.70 10.63
CA SER A 147 19.20 14.63 9.50
C SER A 147 18.77 14.12 8.13
N ASP A 148 18.64 12.80 7.95
CA ASP A 148 18.62 12.23 6.58
C ASP A 148 17.21 12.04 6.01
N ILE A 149 16.18 12.11 6.86
CA ILE A 149 14.77 12.07 6.45
C ILE A 149 14.05 13.21 7.18
N LEU A 150 13.35 14.06 6.42
CA LEU A 150 12.64 15.21 6.97
C LEU A 150 11.36 14.79 7.71
N PRO A 151 10.90 15.54 8.73
CA PRO A 151 9.62 15.28 9.39
C PRO A 151 8.43 15.21 8.42
N SER A 152 8.42 16.05 7.37
CA SER A 152 7.41 16.03 6.31
C SER A 152 7.40 14.73 5.51
N GLN A 153 8.58 14.19 5.21
CA GLN A 153 8.73 12.90 4.52
C GLN A 153 8.27 11.71 5.39
N ARG A 154 8.54 11.76 6.71
CA ARG A 154 8.01 10.75 7.65
C ARG A 154 6.49 10.82 7.73
N ARG A 155 5.92 12.03 7.85
CA ARG A 155 4.47 12.25 7.85
C ARG A 155 3.82 11.81 6.54
N LEU A 156 4.48 12.01 5.40
CA LEU A 156 4.04 11.49 4.10
C LEU A 156 3.95 9.95 4.09
N ALA A 157 4.90 9.26 4.71
CA ALA A 157 4.87 7.80 4.83
C ALA A 157 3.64 7.32 5.64
N GLU A 158 3.32 8.02 6.73
CA GLU A 158 2.12 7.78 7.55
C GLU A 158 0.83 8.04 6.76
N ILE A 159 0.74 9.18 6.06
CA ILE A 159 -0.39 9.55 5.18
C ILE A 159 -0.60 8.48 4.11
N THR A 160 0.47 8.00 3.49
CA THR A 160 0.42 6.97 2.45
C THR A 160 -0.22 5.68 2.96
N GLU A 161 0.12 5.25 4.18
CA GLU A 161 -0.51 4.07 4.81
C GLU A 161 -1.95 4.33 5.25
N LEU A 162 -2.29 5.55 5.67
CA LEU A 162 -3.68 5.92 6.00
C LEU A 162 -4.58 5.84 4.77
N ILE A 163 -4.15 6.39 3.64
CA ILE A 163 -4.90 6.31 2.37
C ILE A 163 -5.05 4.84 1.94
N HIS A 164 -3.97 4.05 2.01
CA HIS A 164 -4.02 2.62 1.70
C HIS A 164 -4.97 1.86 2.64
N THR A 165 -4.94 2.15 3.94
CA THR A 165 -5.79 1.45 4.91
C THR A 165 -7.26 1.82 4.74
N ALA A 166 -7.55 3.07 4.38
CA ALA A 166 -8.90 3.50 4.02
C ALA A 166 -9.42 2.73 2.80
N SER A 167 -8.59 2.58 1.76
CA SER A 167 -8.99 1.82 0.56
C SER A 167 -9.29 0.37 0.91
N LEU A 168 -8.50 -0.28 1.76
CA LEU A 168 -8.78 -1.66 2.19
C LEU A 168 -10.13 -1.80 2.91
N LEU A 169 -10.46 -0.88 3.82
CA LEU A 169 -11.76 -0.88 4.52
C LEU A 169 -12.91 -0.76 3.51
N HIS A 170 -12.80 0.12 2.52
CA HIS A 170 -13.82 0.28 1.49
C HIS A 170 -13.91 -0.94 0.57
N ASP A 171 -12.78 -1.48 0.12
CA ASP A 171 -12.69 -2.68 -0.72
C ASP A 171 -13.36 -3.89 -0.05
N ASP A 172 -13.14 -4.09 1.27
CA ASP A 172 -13.75 -5.20 2.01
C ASP A 172 -15.29 -5.19 1.96
N VAL A 173 -15.90 -4.01 1.93
CA VAL A 173 -17.35 -3.84 1.80
C VAL A 173 -17.83 -4.07 0.37
N ILE A 174 -17.08 -3.56 -0.61
CA ILE A 174 -17.41 -3.66 -2.05
C ILE A 174 -17.31 -5.10 -2.53
N ASP A 175 -16.23 -5.79 -2.17
CA ASP A 175 -15.92 -7.15 -2.61
C ASP A 175 -16.56 -8.23 -1.72
N HIS A 176 -17.31 -7.85 -0.67
CA HIS A 176 -17.87 -8.76 0.33
C HIS A 176 -16.81 -9.71 0.93
N SER A 177 -15.59 -9.20 1.15
CA SER A 177 -14.48 -10.01 1.64
C SER A 177 -14.79 -10.61 3.01
N GLU A 178 -14.43 -11.87 3.24
CA GLU A 178 -14.59 -12.54 4.54
C GLU A 178 -13.36 -12.39 5.45
N ALA A 179 -12.16 -12.25 4.86
CA ALA A 179 -10.90 -12.20 5.58
C ALA A 179 -9.92 -11.18 4.98
N ARG A 180 -9.13 -10.55 5.85
CA ARG A 180 -8.09 -9.58 5.50
C ARG A 180 -6.89 -9.73 6.43
N ARG A 181 -5.67 -9.79 5.88
CA ARG A 181 -4.40 -9.93 6.63
C ARG A 181 -4.41 -11.12 7.62
N GLY A 182 -5.05 -12.23 7.25
CA GLY A 182 -5.14 -13.44 8.08
C GLY A 182 -6.14 -13.37 9.24
N ALA A 183 -6.96 -12.31 9.32
CA ALA A 183 -8.04 -12.15 10.29
C ALA A 183 -9.38 -11.90 9.58
N SER A 184 -10.47 -11.87 10.34
CA SER A 184 -11.79 -11.46 9.83
C SER A 184 -11.72 -10.08 9.18
N SER A 185 -12.46 -9.86 8.10
CA SER A 185 -12.57 -8.52 7.50
C SER A 185 -13.42 -7.58 8.36
N ALA A 186 -13.20 -6.27 8.21
CA ALA A 186 -13.84 -5.26 9.07
C ALA A 186 -15.36 -5.19 8.86
N ASN A 187 -15.83 -5.47 7.64
CA ASN A 187 -17.26 -5.54 7.32
C ASN A 187 -17.94 -6.71 8.03
N ILE A 188 -17.25 -7.84 8.23
CA ILE A 188 -17.77 -8.98 9.00
C ILE A 188 -17.75 -8.66 10.50
N GLU A 189 -16.66 -8.08 11.00
CA GLU A 189 -16.48 -7.81 12.43
C GLU A 189 -17.39 -6.66 12.94
N PHE A 190 -17.54 -5.60 12.15
CA PHE A 190 -18.20 -4.35 12.59
C PHE A 190 -19.40 -3.94 11.73
N GLY A 191 -19.67 -4.65 10.64
CA GLY A 191 -20.71 -4.31 9.67
C GLY A 191 -20.26 -3.29 8.62
N ASN A 192 -20.96 -3.31 7.48
CA ASN A 192 -20.65 -2.46 6.32
C ASN A 192 -20.64 -0.97 6.67
N LYS A 193 -21.66 -0.49 7.40
CA LYS A 193 -21.81 0.94 7.72
C LYS A 193 -20.63 1.48 8.54
N MET A 194 -20.20 0.74 9.55
CA MET A 194 -19.08 1.17 10.40
C MET A 194 -17.76 1.15 9.64
N THR A 195 -17.59 0.17 8.76
CA THR A 195 -16.39 0.01 7.93
C THR A 195 -16.25 1.16 6.93
N VAL A 196 -17.33 1.53 6.23
CA VAL A 196 -17.34 2.68 5.32
C VAL A 196 -17.00 3.97 6.06
N LEU A 197 -17.67 4.24 7.19
CA LEU A 197 -17.43 5.44 8.00
C LEU A 197 -16.00 5.51 8.57
N ALA A 198 -15.40 4.36 8.91
CA ALA A 198 -14.01 4.32 9.35
C ALA A 198 -13.05 4.66 8.20
N GLY A 199 -13.28 4.16 6.99
CA GLY A 199 -12.51 4.54 5.80
C GLY A 199 -12.60 6.05 5.53
N ASP A 200 -13.80 6.63 5.61
CA ASP A 200 -14.02 8.08 5.44
C ASP A 200 -13.27 8.89 6.51
N PHE A 201 -13.30 8.42 7.75
CA PHE A 201 -12.56 9.04 8.85
C PHE A 201 -11.05 9.01 8.62
N LEU A 202 -10.49 7.90 8.13
CA LEU A 202 -9.08 7.78 7.75
C LEU A 202 -8.69 8.79 6.67
N LEU A 203 -9.51 8.94 5.62
CA LEU A 203 -9.28 9.93 4.56
C LEU A 203 -9.37 11.37 5.07
N GLY A 204 -10.28 11.66 6.00
CA GLY A 204 -10.34 12.95 6.69
C GLY A 204 -9.07 13.24 7.48
N ARG A 205 -8.54 12.25 8.21
CA ARG A 205 -7.27 12.37 8.95
C ARG A 205 -6.07 12.57 8.02
N ALA A 206 -6.02 11.80 6.93
CA ALA A 206 -4.98 11.96 5.92
C ALA A 206 -5.02 13.36 5.29
N SER A 207 -6.20 13.92 5.03
CA SER A 207 -6.37 15.26 4.44
C SER A 207 -5.85 16.38 5.36
N VAL A 208 -6.14 16.31 6.66
CA VAL A 208 -5.59 17.27 7.64
C VAL A 208 -4.07 17.17 7.73
N ALA A 209 -3.54 15.94 7.76
CA ALA A 209 -2.11 15.70 7.80
C ALA A 209 -1.40 16.19 6.52
N LEU A 210 -2.00 15.98 5.34
CA LEU A 210 -1.52 16.50 4.05
C LEU A 210 -1.44 18.02 4.05
N ALA A 211 -2.50 18.70 4.47
CA ALA A 211 -2.50 20.16 4.54
C ALA A 211 -1.34 20.68 5.43
N ARG A 212 -1.07 20.01 6.55
CA ARG A 212 0.04 20.37 7.46
C ARG A 212 1.45 20.12 6.90
N LEU A 213 1.59 19.39 5.78
CA LEU A 213 2.86 19.32 5.05
C LEU A 213 3.22 20.67 4.41
N ARG A 214 2.23 21.54 4.16
CA ARG A 214 2.39 22.90 3.60
C ARG A 214 3.04 22.94 2.23
N ASP A 215 2.82 21.89 1.44
CA ASP A 215 3.25 21.80 0.06
C ASP A 215 2.02 21.55 -0.83
N PRO A 216 1.58 22.55 -1.63
CA PRO A 216 0.41 22.42 -2.47
C PRO A 216 0.54 21.35 -3.56
N GLU A 217 1.73 21.19 -4.14
CA GLU A 217 1.97 20.17 -5.18
C GLU A 217 1.82 18.77 -4.58
N VAL A 218 2.41 18.52 -3.41
CA VAL A 218 2.24 17.26 -2.67
C VAL A 218 0.78 17.03 -2.29
N THR A 219 0.09 18.07 -1.82
CA THR A 219 -1.34 17.97 -1.46
C THR A 219 -2.19 17.56 -2.66
N GLU A 220 -1.99 18.21 -3.81
CA GLU A 220 -2.67 17.91 -5.05
C GLU A 220 -2.36 16.49 -5.56
N LEU A 221 -1.08 16.08 -5.52
CA LEU A 221 -0.66 14.73 -5.91
C LEU A 221 -1.39 13.65 -5.11
N LEU A 222 -1.42 13.76 -3.77
CA LEU A 222 -2.03 12.73 -2.93
C LEU A 222 -3.55 12.80 -2.93
N ALA A 223 -4.17 13.97 -3.08
CA ALA A 223 -5.60 14.09 -3.35
C ALA A 223 -5.98 13.40 -4.68
N THR A 224 -5.15 13.55 -5.71
CA THR A 224 -5.32 12.88 -7.00
C THR A 224 -5.18 11.36 -6.85
N VAL A 225 -4.35 10.85 -5.94
CA VAL A 225 -4.31 9.40 -5.66
C VAL A 225 -5.66 8.89 -5.20
N ILE A 226 -6.34 9.60 -4.29
CA ILE A 226 -7.66 9.18 -3.80
C ILE A 226 -8.65 9.06 -4.97
N ALA A 227 -8.67 10.04 -5.87
CA ALA A 227 -9.48 9.98 -7.09
C ALA A 227 -9.10 8.80 -8.00
N ASN A 228 -7.79 8.57 -8.21
CA ASN A 228 -7.31 7.44 -9.03
C ASN A 228 -7.74 6.09 -8.45
N LEU A 229 -7.66 5.90 -7.12
CA LEU A 229 -8.06 4.65 -6.49
C LEU A 229 -9.54 4.36 -6.74
N ILE A 230 -10.40 5.39 -6.58
CA ILE A 230 -11.84 5.28 -6.84
C ILE A 230 -12.10 5.01 -8.32
N GLU A 231 -11.46 5.74 -9.24
CA GLU A 231 -11.62 5.51 -10.68
C GLU A 231 -11.19 4.09 -11.09
N GLY A 232 -10.08 3.60 -10.55
CA GLY A 232 -9.61 2.24 -10.74
C GLY A 232 -10.61 1.19 -10.25
N GLU A 233 -11.31 1.47 -9.14
CA GLU A 233 -12.37 0.59 -8.63
C GLU A 233 -13.61 0.61 -9.54
N PHE A 234 -14.04 1.77 -10.01
CA PHE A 234 -15.14 1.87 -10.99
C PHE A 234 -14.81 1.14 -12.29
N MET A 235 -13.56 1.22 -12.75
CA MET A 235 -13.09 0.47 -13.92
C MET A 235 -13.20 -1.04 -13.70
N GLN A 236 -12.93 -1.53 -12.48
CA GLN A 236 -13.09 -2.93 -12.10
C GLN A 236 -14.57 -3.35 -12.09
N LEU A 237 -15.42 -2.58 -11.41
CA LEU A 237 -16.86 -2.85 -11.31
C LEU A 237 -17.55 -2.87 -12.68
N LYS A 238 -17.15 -1.98 -13.61
CA LYS A 238 -17.69 -1.98 -14.97
C LYS A 238 -17.40 -3.29 -15.70
N ASN A 239 -16.21 -3.87 -15.50
CA ASN A 239 -15.83 -5.15 -16.11
C ASN A 239 -16.62 -6.33 -15.53
N THR A 240 -17.10 -6.23 -14.29
CA THR A 240 -17.92 -7.28 -13.65
C THR A 240 -19.43 -7.03 -13.75
N ALA A 241 -19.88 -5.86 -14.21
CA ALA A 241 -21.29 -5.46 -14.17
C ALA A 241 -22.21 -6.15 -15.21
N ARG A 242 -21.75 -6.44 -16.44
CA ARG A 242 -22.61 -7.03 -17.50
C ARG A 242 -21.87 -8.07 -18.33
N ASP A 243 -22.61 -9.09 -18.73
CA ASP A 243 -22.07 -10.15 -19.58
C ASP A 243 -21.88 -9.62 -21.00
N GLU A 244 -20.74 -9.97 -21.59
CA GLU A 244 -20.42 -9.63 -22.96
C GLU A 244 -20.74 -10.82 -23.86
N LYS A 245 -21.68 -10.64 -24.79
CA LYS A 245 -22.16 -11.75 -25.65
C LYS A 245 -21.13 -12.17 -26.70
N HIS A 246 -20.29 -11.24 -27.16
CA HIS A 246 -19.28 -11.46 -28.20
C HIS A 246 -17.94 -10.86 -27.80
N PRO A 247 -17.32 -11.35 -26.71
CA PRO A 247 -16.06 -10.83 -26.23
C PRO A 247 -14.97 -11.13 -27.26
N ALA A 248 -14.22 -10.11 -27.66
CA ALA A 248 -13.08 -10.24 -28.54
C ALA A 248 -11.87 -9.58 -27.89
N PHE A 249 -10.72 -10.25 -27.95
CA PHE A 249 -9.48 -9.63 -27.50
C PHE A 249 -9.12 -8.47 -28.43
N THR A 250 -8.78 -7.33 -27.84
CA THR A 250 -8.23 -6.17 -28.53
C THR A 250 -7.02 -5.65 -27.75
N GLU A 251 -6.16 -4.86 -28.40
CA GLU A 251 -5.06 -4.18 -27.69
C GLU A 251 -5.61 -3.18 -26.64
N ASP A 252 -6.84 -2.68 -26.82
CA ASP A 252 -7.54 -1.86 -25.83
C ASP A 252 -7.86 -2.65 -24.55
N THR A 253 -8.07 -3.97 -24.64
CA THR A 253 -8.31 -4.84 -23.47
C THR A 253 -7.11 -4.83 -22.52
N LEU A 254 -5.89 -4.99 -23.06
CA LEU A 254 -4.67 -4.96 -22.25
C LEU A 254 -4.38 -3.53 -21.76
N THR A 255 -4.60 -2.52 -22.60
CA THR A 255 -4.44 -1.11 -22.24
C THR A 255 -5.36 -0.72 -21.07
N TYR A 256 -6.63 -1.13 -21.12
CA TYR A 256 -7.59 -0.91 -20.04
C TYR A 256 -7.16 -1.59 -18.74
N TYR A 257 -6.67 -2.84 -18.81
CA TYR A 257 -6.11 -3.53 -17.66
C TYR A 257 -4.93 -2.76 -17.06
N LEU A 258 -3.96 -2.31 -17.88
CA LEU A 258 -2.80 -1.56 -17.41
C LEU A 258 -3.19 -0.21 -16.80
N GLN A 259 -4.17 0.49 -17.38
CA GLN A 259 -4.71 1.73 -16.82
C GLN A 259 -5.36 1.48 -15.46
N LYS A 260 -6.23 0.47 -15.34
CA LYS A 260 -6.84 0.06 -14.07
C LYS A 260 -5.76 -0.25 -13.03
N THR A 261 -4.75 -1.04 -13.39
CA THR A 261 -3.64 -1.42 -12.52
C THR A 261 -2.83 -0.21 -12.06
N TYR A 262 -2.60 0.76 -12.95
CA TYR A 262 -1.99 2.03 -12.56
C TYR A 262 -2.84 2.76 -11.52
N LEU A 263 -4.12 2.98 -11.83
CA LEU A 263 -5.03 3.77 -11.00
C LEU A 263 -5.25 3.14 -9.61
N LYS A 264 -5.57 1.84 -9.56
CA LYS A 264 -5.89 1.09 -8.33
C LYS A 264 -4.66 0.75 -7.47
N SER A 265 -3.46 0.67 -8.05
CA SER A 265 -2.28 0.17 -7.33
C SER A 265 -1.05 1.08 -7.46
N ALA A 266 -0.54 1.29 -8.68
CA ALA A 266 0.73 1.98 -8.88
C ALA A 266 0.67 3.51 -8.63
N SER A 267 -0.52 4.12 -8.69
CA SER A 267 -0.73 5.56 -8.54
C SER A 267 -0.30 6.06 -7.15
N LEU A 268 -0.65 5.33 -6.09
CA LEU A 268 -0.25 5.65 -4.72
C LEU A 268 1.27 5.54 -4.54
N ILE A 269 1.89 4.47 -5.04
CA ILE A 269 3.34 4.27 -4.90
C ILE A 269 4.12 5.33 -5.68
N SER A 270 3.74 5.57 -6.94
CA SER A 270 4.41 6.54 -7.82
C SER A 270 4.33 7.97 -7.29
N LYS A 271 3.13 8.40 -6.88
CA LYS A 271 2.92 9.77 -6.38
C LYS A 271 3.52 9.97 -4.99
N SER A 272 3.52 8.95 -4.11
CA SER A 272 4.22 9.02 -2.83
C SER A 272 5.75 9.08 -2.98
N CYS A 273 6.34 8.35 -3.94
CA CYS A 273 7.78 8.47 -4.23
C CYS A 273 8.13 9.86 -4.80
N ARG A 274 7.30 10.39 -5.71
CA ARG A 274 7.43 11.75 -6.24
C ARG A 274 7.36 12.79 -5.12
N ALA A 275 6.34 12.70 -4.27
CA ALA A 275 6.13 13.61 -3.15
C ALA A 275 7.30 13.56 -2.14
N ALA A 276 7.90 12.39 -1.91
CA ALA A 276 9.07 12.27 -1.06
C ALA A 276 10.26 13.11 -1.57
N ALA A 277 10.50 13.07 -2.89
CA ALA A 277 11.56 13.85 -3.53
C ALA A 277 11.26 15.36 -3.53
N ILE A 278 9.99 15.76 -3.77
CA ILE A 278 9.53 17.16 -3.70
C ILE A 278 9.75 17.73 -2.31
N LEU A 279 9.29 17.04 -1.26
CA LEU A 279 9.47 17.46 0.13
C LEU A 279 10.95 17.57 0.54
N GLY A 280 11.83 16.82 -0.13
CA GLY A 280 13.28 16.89 0.05
C GLY A 280 13.96 18.08 -0.64
N GLY A 281 13.23 18.86 -1.45
CA GLY A 281 13.79 19.96 -2.25
C GLY A 281 14.62 19.48 -3.45
N SER A 282 14.31 18.30 -3.97
CA SER A 282 15.06 17.70 -5.09
C SER A 282 14.81 18.44 -6.41
N ALA A 283 15.78 18.41 -7.32
CA ALA A 283 15.63 18.95 -8.66
C ALA A 283 14.56 18.20 -9.48
N PRO A 284 13.94 18.82 -10.51
CA PRO A 284 12.82 18.23 -11.25
C PRO A 284 13.11 16.87 -11.91
N ASP A 285 14.35 16.64 -12.35
CA ASP A 285 14.81 15.38 -12.93
C ASP A 285 14.85 14.25 -11.88
N VAL A 286 15.29 14.54 -10.66
CA VAL A 286 15.27 13.61 -9.51
C VAL A 286 13.83 13.30 -9.09
N VAL A 287 12.97 14.32 -9.08
CA VAL A 287 11.53 14.15 -8.78
C VAL A 287 10.86 13.24 -9.81
N GLU A 288 11.18 13.41 -11.09
CA GLU A 288 10.67 12.56 -12.16
C GLU A 288 11.23 11.13 -12.08
N ALA A 289 12.53 10.96 -11.79
CA ALA A 289 13.14 9.65 -11.56
C ALA A 289 12.45 8.89 -10.40
N ALA A 290 12.15 9.59 -9.30
CA ALA A 290 11.42 9.02 -8.17
C ALA A 290 9.99 8.58 -8.54
N TYR A 291 9.29 9.38 -9.35
CA TYR A 291 7.97 9.01 -9.89
C TYR A 291 8.05 7.77 -10.77
N GLN A 292 8.99 7.73 -11.72
CA GLN A 292 9.16 6.61 -12.65
C GLN A 292 9.51 5.32 -11.91
N TYR A 293 10.39 5.38 -10.91
CA TYR A 293 10.67 4.23 -10.04
C TYR A 293 9.39 3.69 -9.40
N GLY A 294 8.63 4.55 -8.71
CA GLY A 294 7.43 4.11 -8.00
C GLY A 294 6.33 3.60 -8.93
N LYS A 295 6.18 4.21 -10.11
CA LYS A 295 5.23 3.77 -11.16
C LYS A 295 5.58 2.37 -11.62
N ASN A 296 6.81 2.17 -12.06
CA ASN A 296 7.24 0.91 -12.63
C ASN A 296 7.23 -0.21 -11.58
N LEU A 297 7.71 0.05 -10.35
CA LEU A 297 7.64 -0.93 -9.27
C LEU A 297 6.19 -1.29 -8.90
N GLY A 298 5.28 -0.31 -8.85
CA GLY A 298 3.87 -0.55 -8.56
C GLY A 298 3.18 -1.39 -9.62
N MET A 299 3.49 -1.16 -10.91
CA MET A 299 2.99 -1.99 -12.02
C MET A 299 3.50 -3.43 -11.92
N ALA A 300 4.81 -3.61 -11.69
CA ALA A 300 5.41 -4.93 -11.51
C ALA A 300 4.81 -5.68 -10.32
N PHE A 301 4.57 -4.99 -9.20
CA PHE A 301 4.00 -5.58 -7.99
C PHE A 301 2.63 -6.21 -8.28
N GLN A 302 1.75 -5.51 -9.00
CA GLN A 302 0.43 -6.04 -9.34
C GLN A 302 0.51 -7.19 -10.33
N LEU A 303 1.35 -7.08 -11.38
CA LEU A 303 1.53 -8.17 -12.35
C LEU A 303 2.02 -9.46 -11.68
N VAL A 304 2.92 -9.36 -10.70
CA VAL A 304 3.35 -10.52 -9.91
C VAL A 304 2.22 -11.04 -9.03
N ASP A 305 1.46 -10.18 -8.36
CA ASP A 305 0.31 -10.59 -7.53
C ASP A 305 -0.72 -11.38 -8.37
N ASP A 306 -1.03 -10.88 -9.57
CA ASP A 306 -1.90 -11.53 -10.54
C ASP A 306 -1.35 -12.90 -10.99
N MET A 307 -0.03 -13.08 -11.09
CA MET A 307 0.58 -14.39 -11.40
C MET A 307 0.48 -15.39 -10.24
N LEU A 308 0.61 -14.91 -8.99
CA LEU A 308 0.55 -15.77 -7.80
C LEU A 308 -0.84 -16.37 -7.65
N ASP A 309 -1.90 -15.67 -8.09
CA ASP A 309 -3.28 -16.15 -8.06
C ASP A 309 -3.50 -17.44 -8.89
N TYR A 310 -2.68 -17.68 -9.92
CA TYR A 310 -2.75 -18.90 -10.75
C TYR A 310 -1.78 -20.00 -10.30
N THR A 311 -0.64 -19.62 -9.75
CA THR A 311 0.52 -20.51 -9.57
C THR A 311 0.64 -21.11 -8.17
N ILE A 312 0.01 -20.50 -7.16
CA ILE A 312 0.13 -20.90 -5.76
C ILE A 312 -1.16 -21.58 -5.29
N THR A 313 -1.06 -22.52 -4.35
CA THR A 313 -2.24 -23.18 -3.75
C THR A 313 -2.93 -22.26 -2.74
N ALA A 314 -4.21 -22.54 -2.45
CA ALA A 314 -5.02 -21.71 -1.54
C ALA A 314 -4.38 -21.58 -0.14
N GLU A 315 -3.72 -22.64 0.35
CA GLU A 315 -3.09 -22.68 1.67
C GLU A 315 -1.86 -21.76 1.77
N GLU A 316 -1.10 -21.59 0.69
CA GLU A 316 0.12 -20.78 0.68
C GLU A 316 -0.14 -19.29 0.44
N LEU A 317 -1.24 -18.95 -0.25
CA LEU A 317 -1.61 -17.57 -0.59
C LEU A 317 -2.34 -16.85 0.55
N GLY A 318 -2.95 -17.59 1.49
CA GLY A 318 -3.77 -17.03 2.57
C GLY A 318 -5.14 -16.50 2.12
N LYS A 319 -5.50 -16.75 0.86
CA LYS A 319 -6.82 -16.58 0.22
C LYS A 319 -7.03 -17.75 -0.75
N PRO A 320 -8.28 -18.09 -1.15
CA PRO A 320 -8.51 -19.13 -2.14
C PRO A 320 -7.72 -18.87 -3.43
N ALA A 321 -7.04 -19.89 -3.97
CA ALA A 321 -6.33 -19.75 -5.25
C ALA A 321 -7.33 -19.63 -6.40
N GLY A 322 -7.18 -18.63 -7.26
CA GLY A 322 -8.17 -18.30 -8.28
C GLY A 322 -9.29 -17.37 -7.78
N ALA A 323 -9.11 -16.70 -6.64
CA ALA A 323 -10.07 -15.75 -6.11
C ALA A 323 -10.42 -14.64 -7.11
N ASP A 324 -9.46 -14.20 -7.94
CA ASP A 324 -9.74 -13.17 -8.94
C ASP A 324 -10.73 -13.68 -9.99
N LEU A 325 -10.59 -14.93 -10.42
CA LEU A 325 -11.51 -15.57 -11.37
C LEU A 325 -12.90 -15.80 -10.75
N GLU A 326 -12.97 -16.17 -9.47
CA GLU A 326 -14.24 -16.31 -8.73
C GLU A 326 -14.99 -14.98 -8.61
N LEU A 327 -14.25 -13.86 -8.53
CA LEU A 327 -14.80 -12.50 -8.59
C LEU A 327 -15.13 -12.04 -10.02
N GLY A 328 -14.95 -12.91 -11.03
CA GLY A 328 -15.23 -12.59 -12.43
C GLY A 328 -14.15 -11.74 -13.12
N LEU A 329 -12.95 -11.64 -12.52
CA LEU A 329 -11.88 -10.75 -12.99
C LEU A 329 -10.91 -11.48 -13.93
N ALA A 330 -10.73 -10.92 -15.12
CA ALA A 330 -9.67 -11.33 -16.04
C ALA A 330 -8.40 -10.49 -15.80
N THR A 331 -7.34 -11.13 -15.29
CA THR A 331 -6.04 -10.51 -14.99
C THR A 331 -4.99 -10.85 -16.05
N ALA A 332 -3.79 -10.24 -15.96
CA ALA A 332 -2.77 -10.30 -17.02
C ALA A 332 -2.48 -11.71 -17.56
N PRO A 333 -2.29 -12.77 -16.75
CA PRO A 333 -2.03 -14.11 -17.27
C PRO A 333 -3.12 -14.60 -18.22
N LEU A 334 -4.38 -14.35 -17.88
CA LEU A 334 -5.52 -14.73 -18.70
C LEU A 334 -5.66 -13.85 -19.93
N LEU A 335 -5.45 -12.55 -19.81
CA LEU A 335 -5.55 -11.61 -20.94
C LEU A 335 -4.50 -11.93 -22.02
N PHE A 336 -3.26 -12.26 -21.63
CA PHE A 336 -2.24 -12.70 -22.58
C PHE A 336 -2.56 -14.06 -23.20
N ALA A 337 -3.10 -15.00 -22.42
CA ALA A 337 -3.54 -16.30 -22.93
C ALA A 337 -4.69 -16.16 -23.95
N TRP A 338 -5.64 -15.24 -23.69
CA TRP A 338 -6.80 -14.99 -24.53
C TRP A 338 -6.41 -14.50 -25.94
N LYS A 339 -5.31 -13.74 -26.08
CA LYS A 339 -4.79 -13.30 -27.39
C LYS A 339 -4.58 -14.46 -28.37
N GLY A 340 -4.19 -15.64 -27.86
CA GLY A 340 -3.97 -16.85 -28.66
C GLY A 340 -5.07 -17.90 -28.55
N ASN A 341 -6.12 -17.68 -27.75
CA ASN A 341 -7.14 -18.69 -27.47
C ASN A 341 -8.54 -18.06 -27.32
N ALA A 342 -9.34 -18.17 -28.36
CA ALA A 342 -10.71 -17.64 -28.39
C ALA A 342 -11.67 -18.29 -27.38
N GLU A 343 -11.39 -19.52 -26.92
CA GLU A 343 -12.20 -20.20 -25.91
C GLU A 343 -12.22 -19.43 -24.58
N LEU A 344 -11.09 -18.82 -24.21
CA LEU A 344 -11.01 -17.97 -23.01
C LEU A 344 -11.96 -16.77 -23.09
N GLY A 345 -12.18 -16.22 -24.29
CA GLY A 345 -13.12 -15.12 -24.48
C GLY A 345 -14.52 -15.48 -24.00
N ALA A 346 -15.01 -16.66 -24.38
CA ALA A 346 -16.33 -17.11 -23.95
C ALA A 346 -16.45 -17.29 -22.42
N LEU A 347 -15.35 -17.59 -21.72
CA LEU A 347 -15.30 -17.66 -20.26
C LEU A 347 -15.34 -16.24 -19.64
N VAL A 348 -14.52 -15.33 -20.19
CA VAL A 348 -14.46 -13.91 -19.78
C VAL A 348 -15.80 -13.22 -19.96
N GLY A 349 -16.46 -13.39 -21.11
CA GLY A 349 -17.73 -12.72 -21.41
C GLY A 349 -18.87 -13.09 -20.45
N ARG A 350 -18.80 -14.28 -19.84
CA ARG A 350 -19.74 -14.73 -18.80
C ARG A 350 -19.14 -14.69 -17.38
N LYS A 351 -17.98 -14.06 -17.23
CA LYS A 351 -17.28 -13.81 -15.96
C LYS A 351 -17.08 -15.07 -15.11
N PHE A 352 -16.77 -16.17 -15.78
CA PHE A 352 -16.54 -17.46 -15.12
C PHE A 352 -17.70 -17.94 -14.24
N SER A 353 -18.94 -17.49 -14.51
CA SER A 353 -20.11 -17.73 -13.66
C SER A 353 -20.66 -19.16 -13.69
N ARG A 354 -20.26 -20.00 -14.67
CA ARG A 354 -20.75 -21.37 -14.77
C ARG A 354 -19.88 -22.34 -13.97
N PRO A 355 -20.46 -23.42 -13.41
CA PRO A 355 -19.68 -24.46 -12.75
C PRO A 355 -18.54 -24.99 -13.64
N GLY A 356 -17.32 -24.96 -13.11
CA GLY A 356 -16.12 -25.42 -13.83
C GLY A 356 -15.42 -24.38 -14.72
N ASP A 357 -16.00 -23.17 -14.90
CA ASP A 357 -15.36 -22.13 -15.71
C ASP A 357 -14.00 -21.71 -15.15
N VAL A 358 -13.90 -21.50 -13.83
CA VAL A 358 -12.65 -21.12 -13.15
C VAL A 358 -11.57 -22.19 -13.39
N GLN A 359 -11.92 -23.46 -13.21
CA GLN A 359 -11.00 -24.57 -13.42
C GLN A 359 -10.52 -24.64 -14.89
N THR A 360 -11.47 -24.51 -15.82
CA THR A 360 -11.18 -24.50 -17.26
C THR A 360 -10.25 -23.33 -17.63
N ALA A 361 -10.54 -22.12 -17.13
CA ALA A 361 -9.73 -20.94 -17.38
C ALA A 361 -8.29 -21.13 -16.87
N ARG A 362 -8.12 -21.68 -15.65
CA ARG A 362 -6.78 -21.97 -15.10
C ARG A 362 -6.02 -22.98 -15.93
N GLU A 363 -6.66 -24.05 -16.39
CA GLU A 363 -6.03 -25.06 -17.24
C GLU A 363 -5.60 -24.48 -18.60
N LEU A 364 -6.46 -23.67 -19.21
CA LEU A 364 -6.15 -22.99 -20.48
C LEU A 364 -5.00 -22.00 -20.32
N VAL A 365 -4.96 -21.23 -19.24
CA VAL A 365 -3.84 -20.31 -18.93
C VAL A 365 -2.56 -21.10 -18.70
N ALA A 366 -2.59 -22.19 -17.94
CA ALA A 366 -1.41 -23.02 -17.65
C ALA A 366 -0.81 -23.69 -18.89
N ARG A 367 -1.62 -23.98 -19.91
CA ARG A 367 -1.18 -24.53 -21.21
C ARG A 367 -0.77 -23.47 -22.24
N SER A 368 -0.86 -22.19 -21.88
CA SER A 368 -0.55 -21.06 -22.75
C SER A 368 0.76 -20.36 -22.33
N SER A 369 1.22 -19.41 -23.14
CA SER A 369 2.32 -18.50 -22.78
C SER A 369 1.88 -17.32 -21.88
N GLY A 370 0.65 -17.31 -21.35
CA GLY A 370 0.09 -16.16 -20.62
C GLY A 370 0.86 -15.81 -19.34
N LEU A 371 1.29 -16.82 -18.58
CA LEU A 371 2.14 -16.65 -17.40
C LEU A 371 3.53 -16.11 -17.75
N GLU A 372 4.12 -16.63 -18.83
CA GLU A 372 5.45 -16.23 -19.31
C GLU A 372 5.45 -14.77 -19.78
N GLN A 373 4.43 -14.37 -20.55
CA GLN A 373 4.27 -12.99 -21.02
C GLN A 373 4.02 -12.02 -19.85
N THR A 374 3.20 -12.40 -18.87
CA THR A 374 3.00 -11.59 -17.66
C THR A 374 4.32 -11.41 -16.90
N ARG A 375 5.11 -12.48 -16.76
CA ARG A 375 6.42 -12.43 -16.09
C ARG A 375 7.40 -11.53 -16.82
N ALA A 376 7.46 -11.63 -18.15
CA ALA A 376 8.32 -10.80 -18.98
C ALA A 376 7.96 -9.32 -18.86
N LEU A 377 6.66 -8.99 -18.86
CA LEU A 377 6.20 -7.63 -18.65
C LEU A 377 6.53 -7.11 -17.24
N ALA A 378 6.34 -7.93 -16.20
CA ALA A 378 6.71 -7.56 -14.83
C ALA A 378 8.22 -7.29 -14.71
N GLN A 379 9.06 -8.12 -15.35
CA GLN A 379 10.50 -7.92 -15.39
C GLN A 379 10.87 -6.61 -16.09
N GLN A 380 10.24 -6.31 -17.23
CA GLN A 380 10.47 -5.04 -17.94
C GLN A 380 10.15 -3.83 -17.06
N TYR A 381 9.05 -3.87 -16.30
CA TYR A 381 8.74 -2.82 -15.33
C TYR A 381 9.81 -2.74 -14.22
N VAL A 382 10.28 -3.86 -13.67
CA VAL A 382 11.37 -3.85 -12.69
C VAL A 382 12.65 -3.24 -13.25
N ASP A 383 13.05 -3.61 -14.47
CA ASP A 383 14.24 -3.08 -15.12
C ASP A 383 14.13 -1.57 -15.34
N ASN A 384 12.96 -1.10 -15.77
CA ASN A 384 12.67 0.33 -15.90
C ASN A 384 12.72 1.08 -14.56
N ALA A 385 12.26 0.45 -13.47
CA ALA A 385 12.33 1.05 -12.13
C ALA A 385 13.79 1.23 -11.68
N ILE A 386 14.62 0.20 -11.84
CA ILE A 386 16.05 0.25 -11.50
C ILE A 386 16.76 1.29 -12.36
N GLN A 387 16.47 1.32 -13.66
CA GLN A 387 17.06 2.28 -14.60
C GLN A 387 16.70 3.72 -14.23
N ALA A 388 15.46 3.99 -13.78
CA ALA A 388 15.00 5.32 -13.40
C ALA A 388 15.86 5.95 -12.29
N ILE A 389 16.32 5.15 -11.32
CA ILE A 389 17.16 5.62 -10.19
C ILE A 389 18.65 5.38 -10.39
N SER A 390 19.08 4.95 -11.59
CA SER A 390 20.49 4.66 -11.88
C SER A 390 21.42 5.84 -11.57
N GLY A 391 20.95 7.07 -11.82
CA GLY A 391 21.67 8.32 -11.55
C GLY A 391 21.72 8.76 -10.07
N PHE A 392 21.01 8.10 -9.16
CA PHE A 392 21.08 8.46 -7.73
C PHE A 392 22.45 8.11 -7.14
N PRO A 393 22.95 8.84 -6.12
CA PRO A 393 24.18 8.50 -5.42
C PRO A 393 24.14 7.10 -4.81
N THR A 394 25.26 6.39 -4.85
CA THR A 394 25.38 5.08 -4.18
C THR A 394 25.16 5.24 -2.68
N SER A 395 24.22 4.47 -2.13
CA SER A 395 23.83 4.48 -0.72
C SER A 395 23.06 3.21 -0.38
N GLU A 396 23.05 2.83 0.90
CA GLU A 396 22.23 1.70 1.39
C GLU A 396 20.73 1.89 1.08
N ALA A 397 20.27 3.14 0.98
CA ALA A 397 18.88 3.46 0.62
C ALA A 397 18.60 3.18 -0.86
N LYS A 398 19.50 3.60 -1.77
CA LYS A 398 19.41 3.27 -3.21
C LYS A 398 19.46 1.76 -3.43
N GLU A 399 20.40 1.07 -2.77
CA GLU A 399 20.51 -0.40 -2.83
C GLU A 399 19.24 -1.06 -2.28
N GLY A 400 18.66 -0.52 -1.20
CA GLY A 400 17.37 -0.95 -0.69
C GLY A 400 16.23 -0.82 -1.70
N LEU A 401 16.16 0.27 -2.48
CA LEU A 401 15.19 0.44 -3.56
C LEU A 401 15.38 -0.60 -4.67
N VAL A 402 16.63 -0.86 -5.09
CA VAL A 402 16.93 -1.91 -6.08
C VAL A 402 16.53 -3.29 -5.55
N GLU A 403 16.85 -3.59 -4.29
CA GLU A 403 16.49 -4.86 -3.66
C GLU A 403 14.97 -5.04 -3.54
N MET A 404 14.20 -3.97 -3.34
CA MET A 404 12.73 -4.04 -3.39
C MET A 404 12.24 -4.52 -4.76
N CYS A 405 12.87 -4.12 -5.87
CA CYS A 405 12.53 -4.59 -7.20
C CYS A 405 12.86 -6.09 -7.37
N THR A 406 14.03 -6.52 -6.89
CA THR A 406 14.43 -7.94 -6.88
C THR A 406 13.45 -8.79 -6.06
N LYS A 407 13.03 -8.30 -4.89
CA LYS A 407 12.11 -8.99 -3.99
C LYS A 407 10.71 -9.13 -4.58
N VAL A 408 10.25 -8.15 -5.37
CA VAL A 408 8.96 -8.26 -6.10
C VAL A 408 8.97 -9.48 -7.02
N MET A 409 10.01 -9.66 -7.84
CA MET A 409 10.07 -10.80 -8.77
C MET A 409 10.23 -12.17 -8.10
N LYS A 410 10.82 -12.21 -6.90
CA LYS A 410 11.05 -13.44 -6.12
C LYS A 410 9.93 -13.76 -5.12
N ARG A 411 8.91 -12.92 -5.04
CA ARG A 411 7.82 -13.04 -4.07
C ARG A 411 7.05 -14.35 -4.28
N ARG A 412 6.74 -15.02 -3.16
CA ARG A 412 5.90 -16.23 -3.12
C ARG A 412 4.63 -16.07 -2.26
N LYS A 413 4.44 -14.90 -1.64
CA LYS A 413 3.25 -14.52 -0.84
C LYS A 413 3.26 -13.04 -0.51
#